data_AF-A0A9D8R1P5-F1
#
_entry.id   AF-A0A9D8R1P5-F1
#
_cell.length_a   1.000
_cell.length_b   1.000
_cell.length_c   1.000
_cell.angle_alpha   90.00
_cell.angle_beta   90.00
_cell.angle_gamma   90.00
#
_symmetry.space_group_name_H-M   'P 1'
#
loop_
_entity.id
_entity.type
_entity.pdbx_description
1 polymer ?
#
loop_
_entity_poly.entity_id
_entity_poly.type
_entity_poly.pdbx_seq_one_letter_code
_entity_poly.pdbx_strand_id
1 'polypeptide(L)'
;MPELFREGILEMSTSPLLPSDGAQLWGHFLLNRIAVVAVVALMLIEISDLIRIFPQLLRCLSRWKGNVEVEHSVSVARMRNTITLPSVLAIAILANRFRLFNATFMAPVDPEWSLVVSVGIVLAVLFVRWIFYLCTPLRSRTNELALTLRHVIFNYLILLSVVMLVSALLLMALKVPSTAVRGVLLAECGLFYLLHLRRTSQILSSRYGSLATILYLCALEILPVGILIFVSTL
;
A
#
# COMPACT_ATOMS: atom_id res chain seq x y z
N MET A 1 -61.57 14.11 17.52
CA MET A 1 -60.16 14.25 17.10
C MET A 1 -59.34 13.21 17.83
N PRO A 2 -58.92 12.15 17.13
CA PRO A 2 -57.49 11.82 17.18
C PRO A 2 -56.98 11.27 15.84
N GLU A 3 -56.08 12.01 15.19
CA GLU A 3 -55.09 11.46 14.28
C GLU A 3 -53.77 12.11 14.68
N LEU A 4 -52.85 11.38 15.32
CA LEU A 4 -51.45 11.81 15.38
C LEU A 4 -50.46 10.71 15.78
N PHE A 5 -50.58 9.49 15.25
CA PHE A 5 -49.45 8.56 15.26
C PHE A 5 -49.32 7.94 13.88
N ARG A 6 -48.41 8.52 13.08
CA ARG A 6 -47.97 7.97 11.81
C ARG A 6 -46.81 7.05 12.13
N GLU A 7 -47.02 5.74 12.05
CA GLU A 7 -45.97 4.73 12.22
C GLU A 7 -44.90 4.97 11.15
N GLY A 8 -43.80 5.62 11.55
CA GLY A 8 -42.61 5.73 10.73
C GLY A 8 -41.92 4.38 10.70
N ILE A 9 -41.89 3.75 9.53
CA ILE A 9 -41.07 2.56 9.31
C ILE A 9 -39.61 3.00 9.45
N LEU A 10 -38.98 2.60 10.55
CA LEU A 10 -37.53 2.70 10.72
C LEU A 10 -36.90 1.67 9.78
N GLU A 11 -36.39 2.13 8.64
CA GLU A 11 -35.50 1.34 7.78
C GLU A 11 -34.18 1.12 8.52
N MET A 12 -34.16 0.16 9.44
CA MET A 12 -32.93 -0.35 10.03
C MET A 12 -32.26 -1.24 8.99
N SER A 13 -30.99 -0.95 8.69
CA SER A 13 -30.14 -1.84 7.90
C SER A 13 -30.20 -3.26 8.48
N THR A 14 -30.76 -4.19 7.69
CA THR A 14 -30.88 -5.62 8.01
C THR A 14 -29.57 -6.37 7.85
N SER A 15 -28.52 -5.70 7.37
CA SER A 15 -27.18 -6.27 7.41
C SER A 15 -26.68 -6.27 8.86
N PRO A 16 -26.36 -7.43 9.45
CA PRO A 16 -25.76 -7.46 10.78
C PRO A 16 -24.47 -6.63 10.71
N LEU A 17 -24.37 -5.60 11.54
CA LEU A 17 -23.09 -5.00 11.88
C LEU A 17 -22.25 -6.13 12.44
N LEU A 18 -21.39 -6.71 11.58
CA LEU A 18 -20.46 -7.77 11.94
C LEU A 18 -19.80 -7.38 13.27
N PRO A 19 -19.96 -8.19 14.33
CA PRO A 19 -19.42 -7.84 15.64
C PRO A 19 -17.91 -7.60 15.50
N SER A 20 -17.43 -6.56 16.18
CA SER A 20 -16.04 -6.11 16.19
C SER A 20 -15.05 -7.13 16.80
N ASP A 21 -15.49 -8.34 17.12
CA ASP A 21 -14.77 -9.36 17.89
C ASP A 21 -13.56 -9.95 17.14
N GLY A 22 -13.54 -9.82 15.82
CA GLY A 22 -12.41 -10.27 14.99
C GLY A 22 -11.09 -9.52 15.27
N ALA A 23 -11.15 -8.30 15.81
CA ALA A 23 -9.97 -7.51 16.16
C ALA A 23 -9.33 -7.97 17.48
N GLN A 24 -10.12 -8.51 18.42
CA GLN A 24 -9.61 -9.08 19.67
C GLN A 24 -8.86 -10.38 19.40
N LEU A 25 -9.39 -11.25 18.52
CA LEU A 25 -8.79 -12.54 18.15
C LEU A 25 -7.46 -12.42 17.40
N TRP A 26 -7.28 -11.39 16.56
CA TRP A 26 -6.07 -11.22 15.75
C TRP A 26 -4.77 -11.19 16.59
N GLY A 27 -4.83 -10.52 17.74
CA GLY A 27 -3.68 -10.38 18.64
C GLY A 27 -3.39 -11.63 19.47
N HIS A 28 -4.20 -12.68 19.43
CA HIS A 28 -3.93 -13.93 20.17
C HIS A 28 -3.02 -14.88 19.41
N PHE A 29 -2.97 -14.80 18.09
CA PHE A 29 -2.12 -15.66 17.27
C PHE A 29 -0.65 -15.33 17.45
N LEU A 30 0.15 -16.34 17.78
CA LEU A 30 1.60 -16.23 18.02
C LEU A 30 2.31 -15.62 16.80
N LEU A 31 1.95 -16.06 15.59
CA LEU A 31 2.55 -15.61 14.33
C LEU A 31 2.39 -14.09 14.14
N ASN A 32 1.22 -13.54 14.45
CA ASN A 32 0.96 -12.10 14.36
C ASN A 32 1.83 -11.31 15.35
N ARG A 33 1.99 -11.80 16.59
CA ARG A 33 2.84 -11.16 17.60
C ARG A 33 4.30 -11.16 17.19
N ILE A 34 4.81 -12.31 16.77
CA ILE A 34 6.20 -12.45 16.30
C ILE A 34 6.44 -11.51 15.13
N ALA A 35 5.53 -11.47 14.15
CA ALA A 35 5.67 -10.61 12.99
C ALA A 35 5.68 -9.11 13.35
N VAL A 36 4.81 -8.67 14.26
CA VAL A 36 4.81 -7.28 14.75
C VAL A 36 6.13 -6.95 15.42
N VAL A 37 6.61 -7.79 16.35
CA VAL A 37 7.88 -7.57 17.04
C VAL A 37 9.05 -7.54 16.04
N ALA A 38 9.08 -8.47 15.09
CA ALA A 38 10.11 -8.53 14.06
C ALA A 38 10.11 -7.27 13.18
N VAL A 39 8.94 -6.81 12.71
CA VAL A 39 8.84 -5.59 11.90
C VAL A 39 9.23 -4.36 12.69
N VAL A 40 8.81 -4.23 13.95
CA VAL A 40 9.23 -3.13 14.82
C VAL A 40 10.76 -3.15 15.00
N ALA A 41 11.35 -4.31 15.28
CA ALA A 41 12.80 -4.45 15.43
C ALA A 41 13.54 -4.07 14.14
N LEU A 42 13.09 -4.55 12.98
CA LEU A 42 13.69 -4.22 11.68
C LEU A 42 13.58 -2.71 11.37
N MET A 43 12.42 -2.10 11.63
CA MET A 43 12.24 -0.66 11.44
C MET A 43 13.11 0.17 12.39
N LEU A 44 13.35 -0.31 13.63
CA LEU A 44 14.25 0.32 14.58
C LEU A 44 15.72 0.18 14.18
N ILE A 45 16.13 -0.95 13.61
CA ILE A 45 17.48 -1.15 13.07
C ILE A 45 17.75 -0.16 11.93
N GLU A 46 16.77 0.01 11.04
CA GLU A 46 16.87 0.86 9.84
C GLU A 46 16.46 2.33 10.10
N ILE A 47 16.21 2.73 11.36
CA ILE A 47 15.64 4.05 11.67
C ILE A 47 16.58 5.20 11.28
N SER A 48 17.88 5.03 11.46
CA SER A 48 18.89 6.03 11.11
C SER A 48 18.90 6.29 9.61
N ASP A 49 18.84 5.22 8.81
CA ASP A 49 18.79 5.29 7.36
C ASP A 49 17.46 5.85 6.86
N LEU A 50 16.34 5.49 7.51
CA LEU A 50 15.03 6.07 7.25
C LEU A 50 15.03 7.58 7.48
N ILE A 51 15.51 8.06 8.63
CA ILE A 51 15.60 9.50 8.95
C ILE A 51 16.47 10.22 7.91
N ARG A 52 17.59 9.61 7.50
CA ARG A 52 18.52 10.20 6.54
C ARG A 52 17.95 10.29 5.13
N ILE A 53 17.18 9.30 4.67
CA ILE A 53 16.59 9.30 3.33
C ILE A 53 15.27 10.07 3.24
N PHE A 54 14.55 10.21 4.36
CA PHE A 54 13.23 10.85 4.44
C PHE A 54 13.11 12.21 3.71
N PRO A 55 14.02 13.20 3.91
CA PRO A 55 13.91 14.48 3.20
C PRO A 55 14.05 14.34 1.69
N GLN A 56 14.76 13.32 1.20
CA GLN A 56 14.87 13.04 -0.23
C GLN A 56 13.57 12.44 -0.77
N LEU A 57 12.96 11.52 -0.02
CA LEU A 57 11.66 10.95 -0.37
C LEU A 57 10.55 12.01 -0.40
N LEU A 58 10.55 12.97 0.52
CA LEU A 58 9.61 14.10 0.48
C LEU A 58 9.79 14.97 -0.77
N ARG A 59 11.03 15.15 -1.26
CA ARG A 59 11.28 15.84 -2.53
C ARG A 59 10.67 15.08 -3.72
N CYS A 60 10.65 13.76 -3.69
CA CYS A 60 9.98 12.93 -4.71
C CYS A 60 8.47 13.20 -4.80
N LEU A 61 7.81 13.53 -3.68
CA LEU A 61 6.40 13.91 -3.66
C LEU A 61 6.15 15.23 -4.39
N SER A 62 7.10 16.15 -4.37
CA SER A 62 6.96 17.49 -4.97
C SER A 62 7.41 17.54 -6.42
N ARG A 63 8.53 16.87 -6.75
CA ARG A 63 9.18 16.94 -8.07
C ARG A 63 9.46 15.55 -8.61
N TRP A 64 9.04 15.29 -9.85
CA TRP A 64 9.32 14.02 -10.52
C TRP A 64 10.83 13.74 -10.65
N LYS A 65 11.65 14.78 -10.90
CA LYS A 65 13.12 14.69 -10.97
C LYS A 65 13.76 14.15 -9.70
N GLY A 66 13.13 14.35 -8.54
CA GLY A 66 13.62 13.77 -7.28
C GLY A 66 13.71 12.24 -7.33
N ASN A 67 12.81 11.58 -8.05
CA ASN A 67 12.85 10.12 -8.21
C ASN A 67 14.06 9.67 -9.06
N VAL A 68 14.46 10.49 -10.04
CA VAL A 68 15.64 10.24 -10.88
C VAL A 68 16.92 10.49 -10.09
N GLU A 69 16.96 11.57 -9.29
CA GLU A 69 18.10 11.90 -8.40
C GLU A 69 18.38 10.78 -7.37
N VAL A 70 17.33 10.19 -6.80
CA VAL A 70 17.46 9.05 -5.87
C VAL A 70 18.11 7.85 -6.55
N GLU A 71 17.80 7.58 -7.82
CA GLU A 71 18.38 6.45 -8.56
C GLU A 71 19.82 6.71 -8.99
N HIS A 72 20.19 7.96 -9.29
CA HIS A 72 21.58 8.32 -9.64
C HIS A 72 22.56 8.15 -8.47
N SER A 73 22.09 8.31 -7.23
CA SER A 73 22.94 8.14 -6.06
C SER A 73 22.91 6.69 -5.57
N VAL A 74 24.00 5.95 -5.82
CA VAL A 74 24.12 4.53 -5.43
C VAL A 74 23.89 4.30 -3.94
N SER A 75 24.39 5.20 -3.07
CA SER A 75 24.20 5.09 -1.63
C SER A 75 22.73 5.27 -1.23
N VAL A 76 22.06 6.26 -1.79
CA VAL A 76 20.64 6.54 -1.50
C VAL A 76 19.74 5.44 -2.07
N ALA A 77 19.98 5.00 -3.31
CA ALA A 77 19.25 3.90 -3.93
C ALA A 77 19.39 2.60 -3.11
N ARG A 78 20.58 2.31 -2.60
CA ARG A 78 20.83 1.16 -1.71
C ARG A 78 20.05 1.29 -0.40
N MET A 79 20.14 2.44 0.28
CA MET A 79 19.39 2.69 1.52
C MET A 79 17.87 2.51 1.29
N ARG A 80 17.32 3.10 0.23
CA ARG A 80 15.91 2.91 -0.16
C ARG A 80 15.57 1.43 -0.29
N ASN A 81 16.36 0.68 -1.05
CA ASN A 81 16.09 -0.73 -1.30
C ASN A 81 16.11 -1.56 0.00
N THR A 82 17.04 -1.27 0.92
CA THR A 82 17.08 -1.92 2.25
C THR A 82 15.82 -1.63 3.06
N ILE A 83 15.40 -0.35 3.14
CA ILE A 83 14.24 0.10 3.94
C ILE A 83 12.89 -0.33 3.32
N THR A 84 12.87 -0.62 2.02
CA THR A 84 11.64 -1.01 1.31
C THR A 84 11.05 -2.28 1.87
N LEU A 85 11.88 -3.29 2.17
CA LEU A 85 11.39 -4.57 2.69
C LEU A 85 10.65 -4.45 4.03
N PRO A 86 11.23 -3.85 5.10
CA PRO A 86 10.51 -3.66 6.36
C PRO A 86 9.29 -2.74 6.19
N SER A 87 9.34 -1.75 5.29
CA SER A 87 8.19 -0.91 4.97
C SER A 87 7.02 -1.69 4.35
N VAL A 88 7.31 -2.59 3.41
CA VAL A 88 6.31 -3.48 2.78
C VAL A 88 5.70 -4.41 3.81
N LEU A 89 6.52 -4.99 4.70
CA LEU A 89 6.03 -5.84 5.79
C LEU A 89 5.14 -5.05 6.77
N ALA A 90 5.50 -3.82 7.12
CA ALA A 90 4.68 -2.96 7.96
C ALA A 90 3.31 -2.69 7.33
N ILE A 91 3.27 -2.36 6.03
CA ILE A 91 2.02 -2.18 5.29
C ILE A 91 1.18 -3.47 5.31
N ALA A 92 1.80 -4.63 5.06
CA ALA A 92 1.08 -5.91 5.06
C ALA A 92 0.48 -6.27 6.43
N ILE A 93 1.21 -6.02 7.52
CA ILE A 93 0.70 -6.23 8.89
C ILE A 93 -0.48 -5.31 9.18
N LEU A 94 -0.36 -4.01 8.85
CA LEU A 94 -1.46 -3.06 9.03
C LEU A 94 -2.67 -3.44 8.15
N ALA A 95 -2.42 -3.85 6.91
CA ALA A 95 -3.44 -4.32 5.99
C ALA A 95 -4.20 -5.53 6.55
N ASN A 96 -3.51 -6.50 7.14
CA ASN A 96 -4.14 -7.65 7.79
C ASN A 96 -4.91 -7.23 9.06
N ARG A 97 -4.27 -6.45 9.94
CA ARG A 97 -4.82 -6.03 11.24
C ARG A 97 -6.14 -5.27 11.11
N PHE A 98 -6.25 -4.41 10.11
CA PHE A 98 -7.43 -3.59 9.84
C PHE A 98 -8.31 -4.14 8.70
N ARG A 99 -8.00 -5.35 8.21
CA ARG A 99 -8.76 -6.07 7.16
C ARG A 99 -8.97 -5.19 5.92
N LEU A 100 -7.90 -4.62 5.40
CA LEU A 100 -7.94 -3.79 4.18
C LEU A 100 -8.37 -4.62 2.97
N PHE A 101 -7.97 -5.89 2.91
CA PHE A 101 -8.36 -6.84 1.86
C PHE A 101 -9.83 -7.27 2.00
N ASN A 102 -10.41 -7.75 0.88
CA ASN A 102 -11.80 -8.18 0.84
C ASN A 102 -12.06 -9.38 1.76
N ALA A 103 -13.18 -9.36 2.47
CA ALA A 103 -13.58 -10.42 3.39
C ALA A 103 -13.95 -11.73 2.67
N THR A 104 -14.46 -11.66 1.44
CA THR A 104 -14.81 -12.85 0.64
C THR A 104 -13.57 -13.65 0.24
N PHE A 105 -12.55 -12.98 -0.28
CA PHE A 105 -11.28 -13.59 -0.65
C PHE A 105 -10.53 -14.22 0.54
N MET A 106 -10.64 -13.59 1.71
CA MET A 106 -10.01 -14.08 2.95
C MET A 106 -10.85 -15.11 3.71
N ALA A 107 -12.12 -15.32 3.35
CA ALA A 107 -13.02 -16.26 4.03
C ALA A 107 -12.54 -17.71 4.09
N PRO A 108 -11.91 -18.30 3.04
CA PRO A 108 -11.43 -19.68 3.10
C PRO A 108 -10.09 -19.84 3.84
N VAL A 109 -9.44 -18.74 4.23
CA VAL A 109 -8.12 -18.76 4.86
C VAL A 109 -8.27 -18.86 6.38
N ASP A 110 -7.62 -19.85 6.97
CA ASP A 110 -7.56 -19.98 8.43
C ASP A 110 -7.01 -18.68 9.07
N PRO A 111 -7.61 -18.20 10.17
CA PRO A 111 -7.21 -16.94 10.80
C PRO A 111 -5.72 -16.85 11.16
N GLU A 112 -5.08 -17.99 11.47
CA GLU A 112 -3.64 -18.10 11.76
C GLU A 112 -2.76 -17.75 10.56
N TRP A 113 -3.19 -18.12 9.35
CA TRP A 113 -2.45 -17.93 8.10
C TRP A 113 -2.79 -16.61 7.39
N SER A 114 -3.80 -15.89 7.87
CA SER A 114 -4.26 -14.61 7.30
C SER A 114 -3.13 -13.59 7.06
N LEU A 115 -2.14 -13.54 7.95
CA LEU A 115 -1.01 -12.62 7.81
C LEU A 115 -0.07 -13.03 6.68
N VAL A 116 0.25 -14.32 6.58
CA VAL A 116 1.11 -14.85 5.52
C VAL A 116 0.47 -14.58 4.17
N VAL A 117 -0.85 -14.81 4.05
CA VAL A 117 -1.60 -14.48 2.83
C VAL A 117 -1.56 -12.99 2.55
N SER A 118 -1.76 -12.13 3.55
CA SER A 118 -1.68 -10.67 3.39
C SER A 118 -0.31 -10.18 2.88
N VAL A 119 0.78 -10.71 3.45
CA VAL A 119 2.15 -10.46 2.96
C VAL A 119 2.30 -10.97 1.53
N GLY A 120 1.80 -12.18 1.25
CA GLY A 120 1.80 -12.80 -0.07
C GLY A 120 1.09 -11.95 -1.12
N ILE A 121 -0.05 -11.33 -0.80
CA ILE A 121 -0.78 -10.45 -1.72
C ILE A 121 0.07 -9.23 -2.08
N VAL A 122 0.65 -8.54 -1.10
CA VAL A 122 1.48 -7.35 -1.37
C VAL A 122 2.71 -7.71 -2.19
N LEU A 123 3.37 -8.81 -1.87
CA LEU A 123 4.51 -9.32 -2.65
C LEU A 123 4.10 -9.77 -4.05
N ALA A 124 2.94 -10.40 -4.21
CA ALA A 124 2.40 -10.80 -5.50
C ALA A 124 2.16 -9.59 -6.40
N VAL A 125 1.61 -8.49 -5.89
CA VAL A 125 1.48 -7.23 -6.65
C VAL A 125 2.84 -6.76 -7.18
N LEU A 126 3.86 -6.74 -6.31
CA LEU A 126 5.21 -6.32 -6.70
C LEU A 126 5.88 -7.30 -7.67
N PHE A 127 5.63 -8.59 -7.51
CA PHE A 127 6.17 -9.64 -8.36
C PHE A 127 5.54 -9.67 -9.75
N VAL A 128 4.21 -9.59 -9.82
CA VAL A 128 3.48 -9.47 -11.10
C VAL A 128 3.96 -8.23 -11.83
N ARG A 129 4.02 -7.08 -11.15
CA ARG A 129 4.62 -5.86 -11.69
C ARG A 129 6.02 -6.14 -12.24
N TRP A 130 6.90 -6.76 -11.46
CA TRP A 130 8.26 -7.10 -11.88
C TRP A 130 8.29 -7.95 -13.16
N ILE A 131 7.41 -8.96 -13.28
CA ILE A 131 7.26 -9.76 -14.51
C ILE A 131 6.87 -8.86 -15.69
N PHE A 132 5.85 -8.00 -15.54
CA PHE A 132 5.45 -7.11 -16.63
C PHE A 132 6.60 -6.19 -17.08
N TYR A 133 7.44 -5.72 -16.14
CA TYR A 133 8.64 -4.94 -16.45
C TYR A 133 9.69 -5.74 -17.24
N LEU A 134 9.80 -7.05 -17.01
CA LEU A 134 10.66 -7.93 -17.80
C LEU A 134 10.08 -8.16 -19.21
N CYS A 135 8.76 -8.35 -19.31
CA CYS A 135 8.08 -8.61 -20.57
C CYS A 135 7.95 -7.36 -21.46
N THR A 136 8.02 -6.17 -20.87
CA THR A 136 7.87 -4.89 -21.58
C THR A 136 9.21 -4.15 -21.60
N PRO A 137 10.16 -4.56 -22.47
CA PRO A 137 11.43 -3.86 -22.57
C PRO A 137 11.17 -2.43 -23.04
N LEU A 138 11.40 -1.47 -22.14
CA LEU A 138 11.49 -0.08 -22.51
C LEU A 138 12.66 0.04 -23.48
N ARG A 139 12.35 0.33 -24.74
CA ARG A 139 13.35 0.75 -25.74
C ARG A 139 13.84 2.14 -25.38
N SER A 140 14.55 2.25 -24.26
CA SER A 140 15.15 3.46 -23.74
C SER A 140 16.62 3.45 -24.10
N ARG A 141 17.11 4.58 -24.61
CA ARG A 141 18.52 4.81 -24.96
C ARG A 141 19.42 4.90 -23.70
N THR A 142 18.83 4.96 -22.50
CA THR A 142 19.52 5.06 -21.20
C THR A 142 18.92 4.09 -20.20
N ASN A 143 19.76 3.18 -19.68
CA ASN A 143 19.40 2.14 -18.71
C ASN A 143 18.83 2.72 -17.39
N GLU A 144 19.24 3.95 -17.05
CA GLU A 144 18.86 4.66 -15.82
C GLU A 144 17.36 4.97 -15.72
N LEU A 145 16.70 5.28 -16.83
CA LEU A 145 15.29 5.65 -16.82
C LEU A 145 14.39 4.42 -16.60
N ALA A 146 14.77 3.29 -17.19
CA ALA A 146 14.11 2.01 -16.95
C ALA A 146 14.25 1.57 -15.48
N LEU A 147 15.44 1.74 -14.90
CA LEU A 147 15.69 1.50 -13.48
C LEU A 147 14.86 2.42 -12.58
N THR A 148 14.82 3.72 -12.89
CA THR A 148 14.00 4.69 -12.15
C THR A 148 12.53 4.29 -12.16
N LEU A 149 11.96 3.97 -13.33
CA LEU A 149 10.56 3.56 -13.44
C LEU A 149 10.26 2.26 -12.67
N ARG A 150 11.21 1.32 -12.63
CA ARG A 150 11.06 0.08 -11.88
C ARG A 150 11.03 0.31 -10.37
N HIS A 151 11.87 1.21 -9.86
CA HIS A 151 12.02 1.43 -8.41
C HIS A 151 11.21 2.61 -7.85
N VAL A 152 10.56 3.41 -8.70
CA VAL A 152 9.82 4.62 -8.27
C VAL A 152 8.75 4.31 -7.22
N ILE A 153 8.09 3.15 -7.33
CA ILE A 153 7.06 2.69 -6.38
C ILE A 153 7.59 2.52 -4.96
N PHE A 154 8.87 2.15 -4.79
CA PHE A 154 9.47 1.94 -3.48
C PHE A 154 9.53 3.22 -2.66
N ASN A 155 9.73 4.37 -3.30
CA ASN A 155 9.71 5.66 -2.64
C ASN A 155 8.34 5.92 -1.97
N TYR A 156 7.25 5.62 -2.70
CA TYR A 156 5.89 5.83 -2.20
C TYR A 156 5.48 4.77 -1.19
N LEU A 157 5.98 3.53 -1.29
CA LEU A 157 5.74 2.51 -0.27
C LEU A 157 6.41 2.85 1.07
N ILE A 158 7.64 3.38 1.06
CA ILE A 158 8.30 3.82 2.29
C ILE A 158 7.55 4.99 2.92
N LEU A 159 7.13 5.99 2.11
CA LEU A 159 6.36 7.11 2.64
C LEU A 159 4.99 6.67 3.16
N LEU A 160 4.31 5.78 2.43
CA LEU A 160 3.03 5.20 2.84
C LEU A 160 3.17 4.43 4.16
N SER A 161 4.22 3.62 4.34
CA SER A 161 4.42 2.87 5.59
C SER A 161 4.55 3.81 6.80
N VAL A 162 5.31 4.90 6.66
CA VAL A 162 5.46 5.91 7.71
C VAL A 162 4.13 6.60 8.01
N VAL A 163 3.40 7.03 6.98
CA VAL A 163 2.10 7.69 7.15
C VAL A 163 1.08 6.75 7.79
N MET A 164 0.97 5.50 7.31
CA MET A 164 0.06 4.50 7.86
C MET A 164 0.38 4.14 9.31
N LEU A 165 1.66 4.06 9.69
CA LEU A 165 2.06 3.80 11.07
C LEU A 165 1.65 4.97 11.99
N VAL A 166 1.90 6.21 11.57
CA VAL A 166 1.54 7.41 12.33
C VAL A 166 0.01 7.54 12.44
N SER A 167 -0.72 7.38 11.33
CA SER A 167 -2.18 7.49 11.31
C SER A 167 -2.82 6.38 12.14
N ALA A 168 -2.38 5.12 12.00
CA ALA A 168 -2.86 4.02 12.83
C ALA A 168 -2.60 4.28 14.32
N LEU A 169 -1.40 4.74 14.69
CA LEU A 169 -1.05 5.04 16.09
C LEU A 169 -1.93 6.15 16.67
N LEU A 170 -2.10 7.26 15.95
CA LEU A 170 -2.92 8.39 16.40
C LEU A 170 -4.40 8.00 16.52
N LEU A 171 -4.95 7.32 15.52
CA LEU A 171 -6.36 6.92 15.53
C LEU A 171 -6.66 5.87 16.63
N MET A 172 -5.72 4.95 16.87
CA MET A 172 -5.81 4.01 17.99
C MET A 172 -5.72 4.73 19.34
N ALA A 173 -4.83 5.71 19.50
CA ALA A 173 -4.71 6.50 20.72
C ALA A 173 -6.00 7.30 21.01
N LEU A 174 -6.66 7.79 19.97
CA LEU A 174 -7.95 8.50 20.04
C LEU A 174 -9.16 7.56 20.18
N LYS A 175 -8.95 6.24 20.26
CA LYS A 175 -10.01 5.21 20.37
C LYS A 175 -11.05 5.28 19.24
N VAL A 176 -10.63 5.67 18.05
CA VAL A 176 -11.48 5.71 16.86
C VAL A 176 -11.90 4.27 16.48
N PRO A 177 -13.17 4.04 16.06
CA PRO A 177 -13.62 2.71 15.67
C PRO A 177 -12.80 2.15 14.50
N SER A 178 -12.51 0.84 14.55
CA SER A 178 -11.68 0.13 13.56
C SER A 178 -12.15 0.30 12.10
N THR A 179 -13.45 0.50 11.89
CA THR A 179 -14.05 0.76 10.57
C THR A 179 -13.60 2.10 9.99
N ALA A 180 -13.54 3.15 10.81
CA ALA A 180 -13.04 4.46 10.41
C ALA A 180 -11.52 4.42 10.17
N VAL A 181 -10.76 3.69 11.01
CA VAL A 181 -9.31 3.48 10.78
C VAL A 181 -9.06 2.80 9.44
N ARG A 182 -9.81 1.73 9.12
CA ARG A 182 -9.74 1.07 7.81
C ARG A 182 -10.00 2.05 6.67
N GLY A 183 -11.01 2.91 6.78
CA GLY A 183 -11.33 3.92 5.78
C GLY A 183 -10.18 4.90 5.53
N VAL A 184 -9.55 5.40 6.60
CA VAL A 184 -8.38 6.30 6.51
C VAL A 184 -7.19 5.59 5.85
N LEU A 185 -6.86 4.38 6.29
CA LEU A 185 -5.74 3.61 5.74
C LEU A 185 -5.96 3.28 4.25
N LEU A 186 -7.18 2.96 3.84
CA LEU A 186 -7.52 2.76 2.42
C LEU A 186 -7.38 4.05 1.61
N ALA A 187 -7.80 5.19 2.16
CA ALA A 187 -7.63 6.49 1.52
C ALA A 187 -6.14 6.85 1.36
N GLU A 188 -5.32 6.56 2.36
CA GLU A 188 -3.86 6.74 2.29
C GLU A 188 -3.24 5.86 1.20
N CYS A 189 -3.59 4.56 1.14
CA CYS A 189 -3.14 3.67 0.06
C CYS A 189 -3.52 4.22 -1.33
N GLY A 190 -4.78 4.64 -1.50
CA GLY A 190 -5.27 5.22 -2.75
C GLY A 190 -4.53 6.50 -3.14
N LEU A 191 -4.33 7.41 -2.19
CA LEU A 191 -3.62 8.67 -2.41
C LEU A 191 -2.17 8.43 -2.84
N PHE A 192 -1.43 7.60 -2.11
CA PHE A 192 -0.03 7.30 -2.44
C PHE A 192 0.10 6.54 -3.77
N TYR A 193 -0.84 5.66 -4.09
CA TYR A 193 -0.89 5.00 -5.39
C TYR A 193 -1.14 5.99 -6.54
N LEU A 194 -2.08 6.92 -6.38
CA LEU A 194 -2.33 7.98 -7.37
C LEU A 194 -1.13 8.93 -7.53
N LEU A 195 -0.45 9.27 -6.44
CA LEU A 195 0.78 10.06 -6.48
C LEU A 195 1.88 9.33 -7.25
N HIS A 196 2.07 8.04 -6.96
CA HIS A 196 2.98 7.17 -7.70
C HIS A 196 2.64 7.14 -9.20
N LEU A 197 1.39 6.87 -9.57
CA LEU A 197 0.93 6.88 -10.97
C LEU A 197 1.21 8.21 -11.67
N ARG A 198 0.84 9.32 -11.04
CA ARG A 198 1.08 10.67 -11.57
C ARG A 198 2.56 10.92 -11.81
N ARG A 199 3.42 10.48 -10.89
CA ARG A 199 4.87 10.73 -10.95
C ARG A 199 5.54 9.84 -12.00
N THR A 200 5.12 8.58 -12.11
CA THR A 200 5.50 7.67 -13.19
C THR A 200 5.09 8.24 -14.56
N SER A 201 3.87 8.78 -14.69
CA SER A 201 3.39 9.45 -15.90
C SER A 201 4.26 10.65 -16.30
N GLN A 202 4.66 11.49 -15.33
CA GLN A 202 5.55 12.63 -15.57
C GLN A 202 6.95 12.22 -16.01
N ILE A 203 7.51 11.18 -15.39
CA ILE A 203 8.83 10.64 -15.77
C ILE A 203 8.77 10.13 -17.22
N LEU A 204 7.72 9.41 -17.57
CA LEU A 204 7.59 8.79 -18.88
C LEU A 204 7.30 9.81 -19.99
N SER A 205 6.38 10.74 -19.76
CA SER A 205 6.06 11.83 -20.71
C SER A 205 7.22 12.81 -20.94
N SER A 206 8.23 12.82 -20.06
CA SER A 206 9.46 13.62 -20.29
C SER A 206 10.31 13.10 -21.45
N ARG A 207 10.13 11.83 -21.87
CA ARG A 207 10.91 11.18 -22.93
C ARG A 207 10.07 10.56 -24.04
N TYR A 208 8.85 10.14 -23.75
CA TYR A 208 7.95 9.47 -24.67
C TYR A 208 6.69 10.31 -24.93
N GLY A 209 6.02 10.04 -26.05
CA GLY A 209 4.73 10.66 -26.36
C GLY A 209 3.65 10.32 -25.33
N SER A 210 2.58 11.12 -25.29
CA SER A 210 1.43 10.93 -24.40
C SER A 210 0.75 9.57 -24.58
N LEU A 211 0.57 9.12 -25.82
CA LEU A 211 -0.05 7.83 -26.13
C LEU A 211 0.77 6.64 -25.62
N ALA A 212 2.09 6.65 -25.84
CA ALA A 212 2.99 5.64 -25.31
C ALA A 212 3.01 5.64 -23.77
N THR A 213 2.87 6.83 -23.18
CA THR A 213 2.79 7.00 -21.72
C THR A 213 1.53 6.33 -21.15
N ILE A 214 0.38 6.55 -21.78
CA ILE A 214 -0.89 5.93 -21.36
C ILE A 214 -0.82 4.41 -21.52
N LEU A 215 -0.38 3.92 -22.68
CA LEU A 215 -0.30 2.49 -22.95
C LEU A 215 0.60 1.77 -21.94
N TYR A 216 1.73 2.39 -21.59
CA TYR A 216 2.64 1.89 -20.57
C TYR A 216 1.99 1.85 -19.18
N LEU A 217 1.36 2.94 -18.74
CA LEU A 217 0.68 2.98 -17.44
C LEU A 217 -0.43 1.92 -17.38
N CYS A 218 -1.21 1.76 -18.44
CA CYS A 218 -2.22 0.73 -18.51
C CYS A 218 -1.61 -0.67 -18.37
N ALA A 219 -0.56 -0.99 -19.12
CA ALA A 219 0.04 -2.32 -19.11
C ALA A 219 0.80 -2.67 -17.82
N LEU A 220 1.55 -1.72 -17.24
CA LEU A 220 2.52 -1.99 -16.17
C LEU A 220 2.07 -1.57 -14.78
N GLU A 221 1.11 -0.64 -14.69
CA GLU A 221 0.66 -0.08 -13.42
C GLU A 221 -0.77 -0.46 -13.10
N ILE A 222 -1.68 -0.25 -14.07
CA ILE A 222 -3.12 -0.42 -13.87
C ILE A 222 -3.51 -1.88 -14.02
N LEU A 223 -3.00 -2.58 -15.03
CA LEU A 223 -3.39 -3.96 -15.32
C LEU A 223 -2.98 -4.96 -14.22
N PRO A 224 -1.75 -4.92 -13.64
CA PRO A 224 -1.40 -5.78 -12.50
C PRO A 224 -2.32 -5.57 -11.29
N VAL A 225 -2.67 -4.32 -10.99
CA VAL A 225 -3.58 -3.97 -9.90
C VAL A 225 -5.01 -4.41 -10.22
N GLY A 226 -5.45 -4.21 -11.47
CA GLY A 226 -6.77 -4.62 -11.94
C GLY A 226 -6.98 -6.14 -11.89
N ILE A 227 -5.99 -6.92 -12.32
CA ILE A 227 -6.02 -8.39 -12.21
C ILE A 227 -6.16 -8.81 -10.76
N LEU A 228 -5.40 -8.19 -9.86
CA LEU A 228 -5.40 -8.56 -8.45
C LEU A 228 -6.69 -8.15 -7.75
N ILE A 229 -7.25 -6.99 -8.08
CA ILE A 229 -8.59 -6.58 -7.62
C ILE A 229 -9.63 -7.57 -8.12
N PHE A 230 -9.62 -7.91 -9.41
CA PHE A 230 -10.56 -8.83 -10.02
C PHE A 230 -10.53 -10.21 -9.34
N VAL A 231 -9.33 -10.77 -9.14
CA VAL A 231 -9.14 -12.04 -8.41
C VAL A 231 -9.60 -11.93 -6.95
N SER A 232 -9.46 -10.77 -6.31
CA SER A 232 -9.92 -10.56 -4.92
C SER A 232 -11.43 -10.30 -4.78
N THR A 233 -12.14 -10.10 -5.90
CA THR A 233 -13.59 -9.86 -5.94
C THR A 233 -14.41 -11.05 -6.44
N LEU A 234 -13.78 -11.98 -7.15
CA LEU A 234 -14.32 -13.30 -7.51
C LEU A 234 -14.35 -14.22 -6.28
#